data_AF-A0A4Q3C8V6-F1
#
_entry.id   AF-A0A4Q3C8V6-F1
#
_cell.length_a   1.000
_cell.length_b   1.000
_cell.length_c   1.000
_cell.angle_alpha   90.00
_cell.angle_beta   90.00
_cell.angle_gamma   90.00
#
_symmetry.space_group_name_H-M   'P 1'
#
loop_
_entity.id
_entity.type
_entity.pdbx_description
1 polymer ?
#
loop_
_entity_poly.entity_id
_entity_poly.type
_entity_poly.pdbx_seq_one_letter_code
_entity_poly.pdbx_strand_id
1 'polypeptide(L)'
;MSPTASASLVSSWISSMPIDHQTLLDLAREDRELTLNLGWLPAARVRIGPDANAIDVTIAEGRVVAVGAPDGTADVVISAPDGFWEETLKQRPAYLANSLNLGATIDGDVARFVAPYYPAWERLLRLMRRVASGEAPATARAPDRRETDDAIGRYAYVRNGKDEARIFYEEAGQGDVVLLLHATAGADGRQWRHMLSYPALRERFRMIAYDLPGHGRSLPPHTREWWAEPYLPTREDFMGWATGLVETLKLDRPIFLGCSVGGQLAIDLAAWKADHFRALVSLNGWSAASPAMFSANNDIFRDPAISTNLYNGRVFSATSPLGPEDRRHETAFIYRSNAQGMYAGDPRTRAARSRRTPAHYRGWSRSP
;
A
#
# COMPACT_ATOMS: atom_id res chain seq x y z
N MET A 1 -14.45 10.22 43.30
CA MET A 1 -15.14 10.47 42.02
C MET A 1 -14.74 9.34 41.07
N SER A 2 -15.69 8.44 40.79
CA SER A 2 -15.43 7.12 40.20
C SER A 2 -15.14 7.19 38.69
N PRO A 3 -14.28 6.31 38.12
CA PRO A 3 -13.96 6.27 36.69
C PRO A 3 -15.03 5.61 35.81
N THR A 4 -16.22 5.32 36.34
CA THR A 4 -17.19 4.40 35.73
C THR A 4 -18.18 5.04 34.76
N ALA A 5 -18.20 6.38 34.64
CA ALA A 5 -19.16 7.07 33.77
C ALA A 5 -18.76 7.06 32.28
N SER A 6 -17.47 7.01 31.93
CA SER A 6 -17.05 7.12 30.52
C SER A 6 -17.14 5.80 29.74
N ALA A 7 -17.03 4.64 30.38
CA ALA A 7 -17.13 3.35 29.70
C ALA A 7 -18.59 3.01 29.31
N SER A 8 -19.56 3.40 30.13
CA SER A 8 -20.99 3.10 29.90
C SER A 8 -21.65 3.93 28.80
N LEU A 9 -21.16 5.15 28.55
CA LEU A 9 -21.62 6.02 27.47
C LEU A 9 -21.03 5.63 26.10
N VAL A 10 -19.89 4.94 26.10
CA VAL A 10 -19.22 4.46 24.89
C VAL A 10 -19.83 3.12 24.44
N SER A 11 -20.10 2.20 25.38
CA SER A 11 -20.79 0.94 25.04
C SER A 11 -22.24 1.14 24.55
N SER A 12 -22.89 2.25 24.92
CA SER A 12 -24.22 2.59 24.40
C SER A 12 -24.20 3.13 22.97
N TRP A 13 -23.06 3.61 22.47
CA TRP A 13 -22.96 4.24 21.15
C TRP A 13 -23.09 3.21 20.00
N ILE A 14 -22.41 2.06 20.07
CA ILE A 14 -22.53 0.98 19.05
C ILE A 14 -23.93 0.36 19.05
N SER A 15 -24.52 0.19 20.23
CA SER A 15 -25.88 -0.34 20.34
C SER A 15 -26.94 0.63 19.77
N SER A 16 -26.57 1.86 19.39
CA SER A 16 -27.48 2.94 18.98
C SER A 16 -27.26 3.49 17.57
N MET A 17 -26.27 3.00 16.82
CA MET A 17 -26.09 3.40 15.41
C MET A 17 -26.23 2.20 14.46
N PRO A 18 -27.46 1.67 14.29
CA PRO A 18 -27.72 0.78 13.17
C PRO A 18 -27.41 1.55 11.88
N ILE A 19 -26.59 0.95 11.02
CA ILE A 19 -26.38 1.48 9.66
C ILE A 19 -27.75 1.46 8.97
N ASP A 20 -28.23 2.62 8.51
CA ASP A 20 -29.49 2.68 7.77
C ASP A 20 -29.36 1.90 6.46
N HIS A 21 -30.05 0.76 6.36
CA HIS A 21 -29.89 -0.18 5.25
C HIS A 21 -30.31 0.44 3.91
N GLN A 22 -31.39 1.24 3.92
CA GLN A 22 -31.93 1.84 2.71
C GLN A 22 -30.97 2.91 2.18
N THR A 23 -30.46 3.79 3.06
CA THR A 23 -29.47 4.81 2.70
C THR A 23 -28.18 4.16 2.19
N LEU A 24 -27.70 3.08 2.82
CA LEU A 24 -26.52 2.37 2.32
C LEU A 24 -26.77 1.73 0.95
N LEU A 25 -27.94 1.13 0.73
CA LEU A 25 -28.31 0.54 -0.56
C LEU A 25 -28.35 1.59 -1.66
N ASP A 26 -28.97 2.74 -1.41
CA ASP A 26 -29.09 3.82 -2.39
C ASP A 26 -27.72 4.42 -2.73
N LEU A 27 -26.88 4.69 -1.72
CA LEU A 27 -25.50 5.13 -1.93
C LEU A 27 -24.68 4.10 -2.71
N ALA A 28 -24.79 2.81 -2.36
CA ALA A 28 -24.03 1.75 -3.01
C ALA A 28 -24.43 1.52 -4.48
N ARG A 29 -25.70 1.73 -4.82
CA ARG A 29 -26.20 1.64 -6.21
C ARG A 29 -25.70 2.78 -7.09
N GLU A 30 -25.53 3.97 -6.52
CA GLU A 30 -25.06 5.16 -7.22
C GLU A 30 -23.52 5.27 -7.25
N ASP A 31 -22.81 4.54 -6.39
CA ASP A 31 -21.36 4.61 -6.28
C ASP A 31 -20.64 3.93 -7.47
N ARG A 32 -20.05 4.77 -8.31
CA ARG A 32 -19.33 4.36 -9.52
C ARG A 32 -18.04 3.62 -9.21
N GLU A 33 -17.35 3.96 -8.12
CA GLU A 33 -16.10 3.30 -7.73
C GLU A 33 -16.38 1.87 -7.28
N LEU A 34 -17.41 1.69 -6.44
CA LEU A 34 -17.87 0.38 -5.98
C LEU A 34 -18.30 -0.49 -7.17
N THR A 35 -19.11 0.05 -8.08
CA THR A 35 -19.53 -0.68 -9.29
C THR A 35 -18.33 -1.15 -10.13
N LEU A 36 -17.33 -0.29 -10.33
CA LEU A 36 -16.11 -0.65 -11.07
C LEU A 36 -15.29 -1.72 -10.34
N ASN A 37 -15.21 -1.65 -9.01
CA ASN A 37 -14.46 -2.61 -8.20
C ASN A 37 -15.19 -3.96 -8.07
N LEU A 38 -16.52 -3.98 -8.08
CA LEU A 38 -17.33 -5.20 -8.16
C LEU A 38 -17.29 -5.83 -9.55
N GLY A 39 -17.09 -5.01 -10.59
CA GLY A 39 -16.85 -5.46 -11.95
C GLY A 39 -17.94 -6.41 -12.44
N TRP A 40 -17.57 -7.68 -12.65
CA TRP A 40 -18.43 -8.71 -13.25
C TRP A 40 -18.77 -9.80 -12.23
N LEU A 41 -18.68 -9.51 -10.92
CA LEU A 41 -19.02 -10.44 -9.86
C LEU A 41 -20.47 -10.93 -10.03
N PRO A 42 -20.71 -12.20 -10.42
CA PRO A 42 -22.03 -12.63 -10.84
C PRO A 42 -23.04 -12.62 -9.69
N ALA A 43 -22.62 -13.14 -8.53
CA ALA A 43 -23.36 -13.08 -7.29
C ALA A 43 -22.39 -13.21 -6.12
N ALA A 44 -22.68 -12.50 -5.03
CA ALA A 44 -22.03 -12.71 -3.74
C ALA A 44 -22.91 -12.13 -2.62
N ARG A 45 -22.82 -12.71 -1.44
CA ARG A 45 -23.32 -12.12 -0.20
C ARG A 45 -22.14 -11.80 0.71
N VAL A 46 -22.02 -10.53 1.10
CA VAL A 46 -20.98 -10.06 2.00
C VAL A 46 -21.59 -9.62 3.31
N ARG A 47 -21.19 -10.28 4.38
CA ARG A 47 -21.56 -9.94 5.75
C ARG A 47 -20.52 -9.00 6.34
N ILE A 48 -20.93 -7.85 6.86
CA ILE A 48 -20.02 -6.85 7.43
C ILE A 48 -20.63 -6.15 8.65
N GLY A 49 -19.81 -5.89 9.67
CA GLY A 49 -20.19 -5.12 10.86
C GLY A 49 -19.93 -5.87 12.17
N PRO A 50 -20.22 -5.24 13.32
CA PRO A 50 -20.14 -5.92 14.61
C PRO A 50 -21.16 -7.05 14.67
N ASP A 51 -20.82 -8.19 15.27
CA ASP A 51 -21.64 -9.43 15.18
C ASP A 51 -23.12 -9.21 15.54
N ALA A 52 -23.43 -8.33 16.51
CA ALA A 52 -24.79 -8.02 16.93
C ALA A 52 -25.60 -7.16 15.94
N ASN A 53 -24.94 -6.34 15.12
CA ASN A 53 -25.55 -5.44 14.13
C ASN A 53 -24.95 -5.65 12.73
N ALA A 54 -24.49 -6.86 12.43
CA ALA A 54 -23.92 -7.20 11.14
C ALA A 54 -25.00 -7.03 10.06
N ILE A 55 -24.59 -6.65 8.86
CA ILE A 55 -25.46 -6.48 7.70
C ILE A 55 -24.99 -7.39 6.57
N ASP A 56 -25.95 -7.91 5.80
CA ASP A 56 -25.66 -8.61 4.55
C ASP A 56 -25.86 -7.66 3.37
N VAL A 57 -24.81 -7.48 2.59
CA VAL A 57 -24.81 -6.78 1.31
C VAL A 57 -24.88 -7.83 0.20
N THR A 58 -25.98 -7.87 -0.53
CA THR A 58 -26.18 -8.81 -1.63
C THR A 58 -25.80 -8.17 -2.95
N ILE A 59 -24.94 -8.86 -3.69
CA ILE A 59 -24.41 -8.44 -4.98
C ILE A 59 -24.95 -9.37 -6.05
N ALA A 60 -25.40 -8.81 -7.17
CA ALA A 60 -25.69 -9.53 -8.40
C ALA A 60 -25.21 -8.72 -9.59
N GLU A 61 -24.57 -9.39 -10.56
CA GLU A 61 -24.08 -8.80 -11.80
C GLU A 61 -23.25 -7.51 -11.59
N GLY A 62 -22.32 -7.56 -10.63
CA GLY A 62 -21.44 -6.43 -10.31
C GLY A 62 -22.11 -5.25 -9.60
N ARG A 63 -23.33 -5.41 -9.09
CA ARG A 63 -24.09 -4.34 -8.43
C ARG A 63 -24.63 -4.78 -7.08
N VAL A 64 -24.73 -3.83 -6.15
CA VAL A 64 -25.43 -4.05 -4.87
C VAL A 64 -26.94 -4.01 -5.13
N VAL A 65 -27.61 -5.13 -4.89
CA VAL A 65 -29.06 -5.28 -5.14
C VAL A 65 -29.89 -5.21 -3.86
N ALA A 66 -29.33 -5.57 -2.71
CA ALA A 66 -30.00 -5.48 -1.42
C ALA A 66 -28.99 -5.27 -0.27
N VAL A 67 -29.46 -4.63 0.79
CA VAL A 67 -28.79 -4.51 2.10
C VAL A 67 -29.81 -4.87 3.17
N GLY A 68 -29.47 -5.75 4.08
CA GLY A 68 -30.42 -6.22 5.10
C GLY A 68 -29.76 -6.88 6.30
N ALA A 69 -30.59 -7.38 7.21
CA ALA A 69 -30.13 -8.20 8.31
C ALA A 69 -29.49 -9.51 7.79
N PRO A 70 -28.62 -10.16 8.59
CA PRO A 70 -27.98 -11.40 8.22
C PRO A 70 -28.99 -12.49 7.88
N ASP A 71 -28.85 -13.10 6.71
CA ASP A 71 -29.68 -14.21 6.25
C ASP A 71 -28.82 -15.32 5.63
N GLY A 72 -28.92 -16.53 6.19
CA GLY A 72 -28.17 -17.71 5.72
C GLY A 72 -26.65 -17.53 5.73
N THR A 73 -25.99 -18.22 4.79
CA THR A 73 -24.53 -18.21 4.60
C THR A 73 -24.09 -17.02 3.75
N ALA A 74 -22.94 -16.44 4.07
CA ALA A 74 -22.28 -15.40 3.30
C ALA A 74 -21.02 -15.95 2.60
N ASP A 75 -20.70 -15.43 1.41
CA ASP A 75 -19.48 -15.78 0.66
C ASP A 75 -18.24 -15.10 1.25
N VAL A 76 -18.43 -13.94 1.88
CA VAL A 76 -17.40 -13.18 2.59
C VAL A 76 -17.97 -12.69 3.92
N VAL A 77 -17.23 -12.88 5.01
CA VAL A 77 -17.56 -12.36 6.34
C VAL A 77 -16.45 -11.44 6.81
N ILE A 78 -16.79 -10.17 7.04
CA ILE A 78 -15.89 -9.12 7.51
C ILE A 78 -16.26 -8.81 8.96
N SER A 79 -15.50 -9.35 9.90
CA SER A 79 -15.72 -9.21 11.34
C SER A 79 -14.57 -8.50 12.02
N ALA A 80 -14.86 -7.80 13.11
CA ALA A 80 -13.86 -7.12 13.92
C ALA A 80 -14.42 -6.88 15.34
N PRO A 81 -13.55 -6.65 16.35
CA PRO A 81 -14.00 -6.25 17.68
C PRO A 81 -14.79 -4.94 17.65
N ASP A 82 -15.71 -4.76 18.60
CA ASP A 82 -16.53 -3.56 18.74
C ASP A 82 -15.75 -2.24 18.67
N GLY A 83 -14.62 -2.15 19.38
CA GLY A 83 -13.76 -0.95 19.35
C GLY A 83 -13.17 -0.63 17.97
N PHE A 84 -13.02 -1.62 17.07
CA PHE A 84 -12.63 -1.35 15.69
C PHE A 84 -13.73 -0.60 14.94
N TRP A 85 -14.99 -1.01 15.10
CA TRP A 85 -16.12 -0.38 14.44
C TRP A 85 -16.38 1.02 14.99
N GLU A 86 -16.28 1.21 16.31
CA GLU A 86 -16.36 2.53 16.96
C GLU A 86 -15.38 3.52 16.37
N GLU A 87 -14.13 3.11 16.16
CA GLU A 87 -13.11 3.99 15.62
C GLU A 87 -13.29 4.20 14.11
N THR A 88 -13.52 3.11 13.38
CA THR A 88 -13.51 3.12 11.91
C THR A 88 -14.71 3.81 11.29
N LEU A 89 -15.84 3.88 12.02
CA LEU A 89 -17.06 4.54 11.55
C LEU A 89 -17.15 6.03 11.97
N LYS A 90 -16.17 6.56 12.71
CA LYS A 90 -16.07 8.01 12.98
C LYS A 90 -15.87 8.80 11.69
N GLN A 91 -16.36 10.04 11.68
CA GLN A 91 -16.16 10.98 10.57
C GLN A 91 -14.66 11.28 10.35
N ARG A 92 -13.88 11.23 11.42
CA ARG A 92 -12.41 11.37 11.44
C ARG A 92 -11.79 10.18 12.18
N PRO A 93 -11.63 9.03 11.53
CA PRO A 93 -11.01 7.88 12.17
C PRO A 93 -9.53 8.17 12.45
N ALA A 94 -8.99 7.57 13.51
CA ALA A 94 -7.57 7.57 13.79
C ALA A 94 -6.75 6.98 12.63
N TYR A 95 -5.46 7.31 12.62
CA TYR A 95 -4.52 6.74 11.66
C TYR A 95 -4.58 5.20 11.69
N LEU A 96 -4.65 4.56 10.52
CA LEU A 96 -4.80 3.12 10.28
C LEU A 96 -6.16 2.49 10.66
N ALA A 97 -7.00 3.19 11.42
CA ALA A 97 -8.37 2.77 11.72
C ALA A 97 -9.36 3.15 10.60
N ASN A 98 -8.89 3.27 9.36
CA ASN A 98 -9.70 3.66 8.22
C ASN A 98 -9.88 2.54 7.20
N SER A 99 -9.45 1.32 7.55
CA SER A 99 -9.29 0.22 6.61
C SER A 99 -9.60 -1.14 7.22
N LEU A 100 -9.95 -2.10 6.36
CA LEU A 100 -10.10 -3.50 6.73
C LEU A 100 -8.75 -4.22 6.87
N ASN A 101 -7.63 -3.54 6.56
CA ASN A 101 -6.30 -4.14 6.57
C ASN A 101 -5.77 -4.39 7.99
N LEU A 102 -6.16 -3.56 8.95
CA LEU A 102 -5.64 -3.60 10.32
C LEU A 102 -6.80 -3.63 11.32
N GLY A 103 -7.01 -4.79 11.96
CA GLY A 103 -8.00 -4.95 13.03
C GLY A 103 -9.30 -5.66 12.63
N ALA A 104 -9.54 -5.85 11.32
CA ALA A 104 -10.62 -6.70 10.82
C ALA A 104 -10.10 -8.05 10.33
N THR A 105 -10.95 -9.07 10.43
CA THR A 105 -10.78 -10.38 9.80
C THR A 105 -11.71 -10.45 8.61
N ILE A 106 -11.20 -10.97 7.49
CA ILE A 106 -12.01 -11.23 6.29
C ILE A 106 -11.94 -12.73 6.02
N ASP A 107 -13.03 -13.42 6.30
CA ASP A 107 -13.22 -14.83 6.01
C ASP A 107 -13.93 -15.00 4.66
N GLY A 108 -13.55 -16.02 3.90
CA GLY A 108 -14.04 -16.28 2.55
C GLY A 108 -12.94 -16.81 1.63
N ASP A 109 -13.32 -17.30 0.45
CA ASP A 109 -12.34 -17.77 -0.54
C ASP A 109 -11.45 -16.61 -0.99
N VAL A 110 -10.16 -16.71 -0.66
CA VAL A 110 -9.21 -15.62 -0.88
C VAL A 110 -8.99 -15.35 -2.37
N ALA A 111 -8.87 -16.39 -3.18
CA ALA A 111 -8.61 -16.23 -4.62
C ALA A 111 -9.87 -15.75 -5.36
N ARG A 112 -11.04 -16.19 -4.91
CA ARG A 112 -12.31 -15.92 -5.61
C ARG A 112 -12.98 -14.62 -5.17
N PHE A 113 -13.06 -14.35 -3.87
CA PHE A 113 -13.89 -13.26 -3.34
C PHE A 113 -13.10 -12.21 -2.57
N VAL A 114 -12.07 -12.58 -1.81
CA VAL A 114 -11.34 -11.59 -1.00
C VAL A 114 -10.36 -10.80 -1.85
N ALA A 115 -9.40 -11.43 -2.50
CA ALA A 115 -8.31 -10.74 -3.17
C ALA A 115 -8.74 -9.90 -4.38
N PRO A 116 -9.58 -10.41 -5.31
CA PRO A 116 -9.99 -9.63 -6.48
C PRO A 116 -10.85 -8.42 -6.13
N TYR A 117 -11.69 -8.55 -5.09
CA TYR A 117 -12.71 -7.56 -4.72
C TYR A 117 -12.39 -6.79 -3.43
N TYR A 118 -11.19 -6.93 -2.88
CA TYR A 118 -10.77 -6.21 -1.68
C TYR A 118 -11.01 -4.68 -1.76
N PRO A 119 -10.72 -4.00 -2.90
CA PRO A 119 -11.07 -2.58 -3.04
C PRO A 119 -12.57 -2.28 -2.94
N ALA A 120 -13.45 -3.21 -3.34
CA ALA A 120 -14.91 -3.09 -3.18
C ALA A 120 -15.30 -3.18 -1.70
N TRP A 121 -14.70 -4.12 -0.95
CA TRP A 121 -14.92 -4.26 0.50
C TRP A 121 -14.49 -3.02 1.27
N GLU A 122 -13.34 -2.45 0.90
CA GLU A 122 -12.86 -1.18 1.45
C GLU A 122 -13.76 0.00 1.06
N ARG A 123 -14.35 0.01 -0.15
CA ARG A 123 -15.30 1.07 -0.56
C ARG A 123 -16.61 0.94 0.22
N LEU A 124 -17.12 -0.27 0.45
CA LEU A 124 -18.30 -0.51 1.28
C LEU A 124 -18.10 0.00 2.72
N LEU A 125 -16.94 -0.26 3.32
CA LEU A 125 -16.59 0.32 4.63
C LEU A 125 -16.67 1.86 4.64
N ARG A 126 -16.18 2.52 3.57
CA ARG A 126 -16.25 3.98 3.45
C ARG A 126 -17.68 4.49 3.28
N LEU A 127 -18.52 3.78 2.52
CA LEU A 127 -19.95 4.10 2.41
C LEU A 127 -20.69 3.91 3.73
N MET A 128 -20.40 2.83 4.46
CA MET A 128 -20.92 2.62 5.82
C MET A 128 -20.52 3.75 6.76
N ARG A 129 -19.25 4.20 6.72
CA ARG A 129 -18.81 5.38 7.48
C ARG A 129 -19.62 6.62 7.10
N ARG A 130 -19.84 6.87 5.81
CA ARG A 130 -20.64 8.00 5.33
C ARG A 130 -22.08 7.96 5.84
N VAL A 131 -22.71 6.78 5.87
CA VAL A 131 -24.05 6.60 6.44
C VAL A 131 -24.04 6.86 7.94
N ALA A 132 -23.05 6.33 8.67
CA ALA A 132 -22.95 6.49 10.10
C ALA A 132 -22.68 7.94 10.52
N SER A 133 -21.62 8.56 9.98
CA SER A 133 -21.07 9.80 10.53
C SER A 133 -20.94 10.94 9.52
N GLY A 134 -21.49 10.78 8.32
CA GLY A 134 -21.42 11.77 7.25
C GLY A 134 -20.09 11.77 6.50
N GLU A 135 -19.92 12.74 5.61
CA GLU A 135 -18.70 12.84 4.80
C GLU A 135 -17.48 13.18 5.65
N ALA A 136 -16.38 12.47 5.40
CA ALA A 136 -15.11 12.78 6.06
C ALA A 136 -14.58 14.12 5.52
N PRO A 137 -14.05 14.99 6.40
CA PRO A 137 -13.45 16.24 5.94
C PRO A 137 -12.17 15.94 5.16
N ALA A 138 -12.12 16.41 3.91
CA ALA A 138 -10.92 16.32 3.11
C ALA A 138 -9.92 17.42 3.49
N THR A 139 -8.66 17.04 3.69
CA THR A 139 -7.55 18.01 3.71
C THR A 139 -7.46 18.68 2.34
N ALA A 140 -7.14 19.97 2.35
CA ALA A 140 -7.03 20.74 1.12
C ALA A 140 -5.96 20.14 0.21
N ARG A 141 -6.30 19.95 -1.06
CA ARG A 141 -5.35 19.51 -2.08
C ARG A 141 -4.28 20.60 -2.26
N ALA A 142 -3.01 20.20 -2.16
CA ALA A 142 -1.91 21.07 -2.55
C ALA A 142 -1.99 21.39 -4.06
N PRO A 143 -1.75 22.64 -4.48
CA PRO A 143 -1.85 23.04 -5.88
C PRO A 143 -0.88 22.24 -6.75
N ASP A 144 -1.31 21.90 -7.96
CA ASP A 144 -0.41 21.30 -8.95
C ASP A 144 0.65 22.32 -9.34
N ARG A 145 1.92 21.93 -9.29
CA ARG A 145 3.05 22.80 -9.65
C ARG A 145 3.45 22.63 -11.10
N ARG A 146 2.49 22.84 -12.00
CA ARG A 146 2.62 22.53 -13.44
C ARG A 146 3.77 23.28 -14.11
N GLU A 147 4.00 24.52 -13.69
CA GLU A 147 5.06 25.39 -14.21
C GLU A 147 6.46 24.85 -13.92
N THR A 148 6.61 24.04 -12.87
CA THR A 148 7.88 23.43 -12.45
C THR A 148 7.88 21.91 -12.54
N ASP A 149 6.86 21.31 -13.15
CA ASP A 149 6.74 19.87 -13.41
C ASP A 149 7.39 19.53 -14.76
N ASP A 150 8.71 19.69 -14.82
CA ASP A 150 9.55 19.56 -16.04
C ASP A 150 10.62 18.47 -15.90
N ALA A 151 10.42 17.51 -14.98
CA ALA A 151 11.39 16.46 -14.70
C ALA A 151 11.76 15.69 -15.99
N ILE A 152 13.05 15.42 -16.17
CA ILE A 152 13.56 14.78 -17.39
C ILE A 152 13.93 13.33 -17.07
N GLY A 153 13.27 12.40 -17.76
CA GLY A 153 13.55 10.96 -17.69
C GLY A 153 14.77 10.55 -18.51
N ARG A 154 15.63 9.69 -17.93
CA ARG A 154 16.83 9.11 -18.57
C ARG A 154 16.99 7.65 -18.19
N TYR A 155 17.86 6.96 -18.93
CA TYR A 155 18.29 5.61 -18.61
C TYR A 155 19.80 5.56 -18.37
N ALA A 156 20.23 4.70 -17.44
CA ALA A 156 21.62 4.34 -17.23
C ALA A 156 21.75 2.82 -17.06
N TYR A 157 22.86 2.26 -17.51
CA TYR A 157 23.21 0.86 -17.24
C TYR A 157 24.00 0.82 -15.95
N VAL A 158 23.39 0.27 -14.90
CA VAL A 158 23.93 0.25 -13.55
C VAL A 158 24.39 -1.16 -13.22
N ARG A 159 25.58 -1.28 -12.63
CA ARG A 159 26.13 -2.56 -12.17
C ARG A 159 25.90 -2.76 -10.68
N ASN A 160 25.67 -4.01 -10.30
CA ASN A 160 25.63 -4.48 -8.92
C ASN A 160 26.31 -5.86 -8.86
N GLY A 161 27.59 -5.89 -8.51
CA GLY A 161 28.39 -7.11 -8.55
C GLY A 161 28.44 -7.71 -9.95
N LYS A 162 27.90 -8.93 -10.12
CA LYS A 162 27.82 -9.62 -11.42
C LYS A 162 26.60 -9.21 -12.26
N ASP A 163 25.64 -8.51 -11.66
CA ASP A 163 24.40 -8.13 -12.33
C ASP A 163 24.50 -6.72 -12.95
N GLU A 164 23.78 -6.52 -14.05
CA GLU A 164 23.64 -5.21 -14.70
C GLU A 164 22.19 -5.00 -15.13
N ALA A 165 21.63 -3.82 -14.85
CA ALA A 165 20.26 -3.48 -15.19
C ALA A 165 20.20 -2.12 -15.88
N ARG A 166 19.26 -1.99 -16.82
CA ARG A 166 18.91 -0.70 -17.43
C ARG A 166 17.94 0.01 -16.50
N ILE A 167 18.47 0.96 -15.74
CA ILE A 167 17.75 1.74 -14.73
C ILE A 167 17.20 3.02 -15.34
N PHE A 168 15.90 3.22 -15.19
CA PHE A 168 15.24 4.49 -15.46
C PHE A 168 15.36 5.41 -14.23
N TYR A 169 15.55 6.70 -14.47
CA TYR A 169 15.45 7.73 -13.43
C TYR A 169 14.90 9.05 -14.01
N GLU A 170 14.18 9.78 -13.17
CA GLU A 170 13.77 11.16 -13.40
C GLU A 170 14.68 12.11 -12.64
N GLU A 171 15.05 13.20 -13.31
CA GLU A 171 15.90 14.25 -12.74
C GLU A 171 15.21 15.60 -12.80
N ALA A 172 15.29 16.36 -11.72
CA ALA A 172 14.71 17.69 -11.59
C ALA A 172 15.54 18.59 -10.66
N GLY A 173 15.51 19.91 -10.92
CA GLY A 173 16.26 20.89 -10.14
C GLY A 173 17.71 21.06 -10.59
N GLN A 174 18.34 22.14 -10.10
CA GLN A 174 19.66 22.60 -10.56
C GLN A 174 20.62 22.92 -9.41
N GLY A 175 20.23 22.61 -8.16
CA GLY A 175 21.09 22.88 -7.01
C GLY A 175 22.31 21.96 -6.93
N ASP A 176 23.38 22.43 -6.28
CA ASP A 176 24.68 21.75 -6.21
C ASP A 176 24.65 20.44 -5.40
N VAL A 177 23.65 20.26 -4.54
CA VAL A 177 23.52 19.08 -3.70
C VAL A 177 22.58 18.07 -4.36
N VAL A 178 23.07 16.86 -4.60
CA VAL A 178 22.26 15.80 -5.19
C VAL A 178 21.41 15.10 -4.13
N LEU A 179 20.11 14.95 -4.38
CA LEU A 179 19.20 14.10 -3.61
C LEU A 179 18.86 12.85 -4.41
N LEU A 180 19.22 11.69 -3.89
CA LEU A 180 18.85 10.39 -4.46
C LEU A 180 17.62 9.85 -3.73
N LEU A 181 16.52 9.69 -4.47
CA LEU A 181 15.19 9.39 -3.93
C LEU A 181 14.78 7.94 -4.19
N HIS A 182 14.52 7.19 -3.12
CA HIS A 182 14.19 5.77 -3.16
C HIS A 182 12.74 5.49 -2.73
N ALA A 183 11.97 4.87 -3.63
CA ALA A 183 10.55 4.57 -3.43
C ALA A 183 10.27 3.55 -2.31
N THR A 184 9.01 3.45 -1.91
CA THR A 184 8.55 2.40 -0.99
C THR A 184 8.46 1.02 -1.68
N ALA A 185 8.18 -0.03 -0.91
CA ALA A 185 8.08 -1.40 -1.40
C ALA A 185 7.10 -1.54 -2.57
N GLY A 186 7.53 -2.16 -3.67
CA GLY A 186 6.71 -2.43 -4.84
C GLY A 186 6.13 -1.16 -5.46
N ALA A 187 6.87 -0.04 -5.38
CA ALA A 187 6.58 1.22 -6.04
C ALA A 187 7.83 1.71 -6.81
N ASP A 188 7.76 2.91 -7.36
CA ASP A 188 8.81 3.45 -8.24
C ASP A 188 8.90 4.99 -8.12
N GLY A 189 9.75 5.59 -8.95
CA GLY A 189 10.11 7.01 -8.92
C GLY A 189 8.91 7.96 -8.97
N ARG A 190 7.77 7.54 -9.53
CA ARG A 190 6.53 8.36 -9.57
C ARG A 190 6.06 8.81 -8.19
N GLN A 191 6.38 8.10 -7.10
CA GLN A 191 6.06 8.53 -5.74
C GLN A 191 6.68 9.90 -5.38
N TRP A 192 7.75 10.29 -6.07
CA TRP A 192 8.49 11.52 -5.81
C TRP A 192 8.07 12.70 -6.69
N ARG A 193 7.11 12.55 -7.60
CA ARG A 193 6.67 13.60 -8.54
C ARG A 193 6.38 14.95 -7.88
N HIS A 194 5.70 14.96 -6.74
CA HIS A 194 5.37 16.18 -6.00
C HIS A 194 6.58 16.87 -5.35
N MET A 195 7.65 16.12 -5.08
CA MET A 195 8.94 16.67 -4.64
C MET A 195 9.77 17.16 -5.83
N LEU A 196 9.83 16.39 -6.92
CA LEU A 196 10.53 16.78 -8.16
C LEU A 196 10.01 18.10 -8.74
N SER A 197 8.73 18.39 -8.56
CA SER A 197 8.09 19.65 -8.98
C SER A 197 8.12 20.75 -7.91
N TYR A 198 8.70 20.55 -6.73
CA TYR A 198 8.69 21.56 -5.64
C TYR A 198 9.75 22.66 -5.86
N PRO A 199 9.37 23.94 -6.09
CA PRO A 199 10.31 25.00 -6.48
C PRO A 199 11.49 25.18 -5.52
N ALA A 200 11.22 25.32 -4.22
CA ALA A 200 12.29 25.52 -3.23
C ALA A 200 13.22 24.31 -3.06
N LEU A 201 12.77 23.10 -3.40
CA LEU A 201 13.66 21.93 -3.40
C LEU A 201 14.51 21.91 -4.66
N ARG A 202 13.94 22.25 -5.81
CA ARG A 202 14.64 22.31 -7.10
C ARG A 202 15.74 23.37 -7.16
N GLU A 203 15.54 24.49 -6.48
CA GLU A 203 16.55 25.55 -6.34
C GLU A 203 17.75 25.06 -5.52
N ARG A 204 17.49 24.27 -4.48
CA ARG A 204 18.52 23.81 -3.53
C ARG A 204 19.17 22.50 -3.92
N PHE A 205 18.48 21.66 -4.69
CA PHE A 205 18.87 20.29 -4.94
C PHE A 205 18.71 19.91 -6.40
N ARG A 206 19.66 19.12 -6.90
CA ARG A 206 19.49 18.25 -8.07
C ARG A 206 18.89 16.93 -7.57
N MET A 207 17.60 16.72 -7.79
CA MET A 207 16.89 15.54 -7.32
C MET A 207 16.87 14.46 -8.41
N ILE A 208 17.13 13.21 -8.02
CA ILE A 208 17.14 12.02 -8.87
C ILE A 208 16.23 10.99 -8.23
N ALA A 209 15.06 10.72 -8.83
CA ALA A 209 14.17 9.63 -8.46
C ALA A 209 14.37 8.47 -9.42
N TYR A 210 14.73 7.30 -8.90
CA TYR A 210 15.09 6.15 -9.73
C TYR A 210 14.16 4.97 -9.48
N ASP A 211 14.01 4.15 -10.52
CA ASP A 211 13.23 2.92 -10.48
C ASP A 211 14.19 1.75 -10.24
N LEU A 212 13.94 0.91 -9.24
CA LEU A 212 14.73 -0.32 -9.03
C LEU A 212 14.58 -1.29 -10.22
N PRO A 213 15.53 -2.23 -10.44
CA PRO A 213 15.33 -3.27 -11.45
C PRO A 213 13.98 -3.98 -11.27
N GLY A 214 13.21 -4.11 -12.34
CA GLY A 214 11.87 -4.73 -12.34
C GLY A 214 10.73 -3.82 -11.87
N HIS A 215 11.01 -2.55 -11.53
CA HIS A 215 10.03 -1.57 -11.10
C HIS A 215 9.84 -0.46 -12.13
N GLY A 216 8.65 0.12 -12.20
CA GLY A 216 8.35 1.27 -13.05
C GLY A 216 8.80 1.07 -14.51
N ARG A 217 9.75 1.89 -14.96
CA ARG A 217 10.35 1.86 -16.31
C ARG A 217 11.68 1.11 -16.36
N SER A 218 12.21 0.63 -15.24
CA SER A 218 13.43 -0.16 -15.16
C SER A 218 13.16 -1.63 -15.48
N LEU A 219 13.96 -2.21 -16.38
CA LEU A 219 13.88 -3.64 -16.65
C LEU A 219 14.62 -4.44 -15.57
N PRO A 220 14.22 -5.71 -15.32
CA PRO A 220 15.02 -6.62 -14.51
C PRO A 220 16.45 -6.78 -15.06
N PRO A 221 17.42 -7.23 -14.24
CA PRO A 221 18.80 -7.41 -14.68
C PRO A 221 18.88 -8.35 -15.89
N HIS A 222 19.59 -7.93 -16.94
CA HIS A 222 19.69 -8.69 -18.21
C HIS A 222 20.79 -9.76 -18.19
N THR A 223 21.50 -9.85 -17.07
CA THR A 223 22.59 -10.80 -16.79
C THR A 223 22.11 -12.19 -16.38
N ARG A 224 20.79 -12.38 -16.23
CA ARG A 224 20.17 -13.65 -15.83
C ARG A 224 18.79 -13.83 -16.45
N GLU A 225 18.31 -15.08 -16.47
CA GLU A 225 16.95 -15.45 -16.88
C GLU A 225 15.93 -15.07 -15.79
N TRP A 226 15.75 -13.76 -15.56
CA TRP A 226 14.92 -13.23 -14.49
C TRP A 226 13.45 -13.68 -14.55
N TRP A 227 12.94 -14.11 -15.71
CA TRP A 227 11.59 -14.66 -15.87
C TRP A 227 11.44 -16.09 -15.32
N ALA A 228 12.55 -16.80 -15.09
CA ALA A 228 12.57 -18.15 -14.56
C ALA A 228 12.86 -18.20 -13.05
N GLU A 229 13.01 -17.04 -12.40
CA GLU A 229 13.37 -16.93 -10.99
C GLU A 229 12.43 -15.98 -10.23
N PRO A 230 12.06 -16.29 -8.98
CA PRO A 230 11.31 -15.34 -8.16
C PRO A 230 12.18 -14.12 -7.82
N TYR A 231 11.55 -12.94 -7.78
CA TYR A 231 12.20 -11.72 -7.29
C TYR A 231 12.38 -11.76 -5.76
N LEU A 232 13.59 -12.14 -5.33
CA LEU A 232 14.00 -12.32 -3.94
C LEU A 232 15.28 -11.52 -3.62
N PRO A 233 15.22 -10.18 -3.67
CA PRO A 233 16.38 -9.34 -3.41
C PRO A 233 16.88 -9.49 -1.96
N THR A 234 18.20 -9.48 -1.82
CA THR A 234 18.90 -9.40 -0.53
C THR A 234 19.12 -7.94 -0.14
N ARG A 235 19.47 -7.70 1.14
CA ARG A 235 19.86 -6.36 1.60
C ARG A 235 21.08 -5.84 0.83
N GLU A 236 22.03 -6.73 0.55
CA GLU A 236 23.23 -6.43 -0.22
C GLU A 236 22.86 -6.01 -1.65
N ASP A 237 21.86 -6.64 -2.27
CA ASP A 237 21.36 -6.23 -3.58
C ASP A 237 20.83 -4.78 -3.56
N PHE A 238 19.98 -4.43 -2.60
CA PHE A 238 19.45 -3.07 -2.49
C PHE A 238 20.54 -2.02 -2.28
N MET A 239 21.50 -2.29 -1.38
CA MET A 239 22.63 -1.39 -1.17
C MET A 239 23.47 -1.25 -2.44
N GLY A 240 23.74 -2.36 -3.13
CA GLY A 240 24.52 -2.40 -4.36
C GLY A 240 23.88 -1.65 -5.51
N TRP A 241 22.56 -1.72 -5.70
CA TRP A 241 21.86 -0.91 -6.70
C TRP A 241 21.94 0.59 -6.41
N ALA A 242 21.80 0.99 -5.14
CA ALA A 242 21.92 2.39 -4.74
C ALA A 242 23.36 2.91 -4.96
N THR A 243 24.38 2.19 -4.49
CA THR A 243 25.78 2.61 -4.66
C THR A 243 26.24 2.52 -6.12
N GLY A 244 25.81 1.50 -6.87
CA GLY A 244 26.11 1.37 -8.29
C GLY A 244 25.55 2.53 -9.10
N LEU A 245 24.36 3.04 -8.75
CA LEU A 245 23.79 4.22 -9.41
C LEU A 245 24.60 5.49 -9.09
N VAL A 246 25.06 5.65 -7.84
CA VAL A 246 25.97 6.74 -7.44
C VAL A 246 27.25 6.72 -8.27
N GLU A 247 27.89 5.57 -8.42
CA GLU A 247 29.11 5.39 -9.21
C GLU A 247 28.86 5.65 -10.71
N THR A 248 27.78 5.06 -11.27
CA THR A 248 27.44 5.15 -12.69
C THR A 248 27.17 6.59 -13.11
N LEU A 249 26.44 7.34 -12.28
CA LEU A 249 26.14 8.75 -12.55
C LEU A 249 27.22 9.71 -12.05
N LYS A 250 28.32 9.18 -11.49
CA LYS A 250 29.46 9.93 -10.93
C LYS A 250 29.01 11.00 -9.92
N LEU A 251 28.09 10.63 -9.04
CA LEU A 251 27.54 11.56 -8.05
C LEU A 251 28.55 11.70 -6.90
N ASP A 252 28.92 12.93 -6.56
CA ASP A 252 29.76 13.21 -5.41
C ASP A 252 28.92 13.15 -4.12
N ARG A 253 28.99 11.99 -3.45
CA ARG A 253 28.40 11.71 -2.14
C ARG A 253 27.00 12.31 -1.96
N PRO A 254 25.98 11.88 -2.73
CA PRO A 254 24.64 12.45 -2.65
C PRO A 254 24.02 12.29 -1.25
N ILE A 255 22.94 13.03 -1.01
CA ILE A 255 22.03 12.76 0.10
C ILE A 255 21.08 11.64 -0.35
N PHE A 256 21.04 10.54 0.38
CA PHE A 256 20.05 9.49 0.14
C PHE A 256 18.79 9.76 0.96
N LEU A 257 17.61 9.67 0.35
CA LEU A 257 16.33 9.81 1.02
C LEU A 257 15.40 8.69 0.56
N GLY A 258 14.88 7.93 1.52
CA GLY A 258 13.97 6.82 1.23
C GLY A 258 12.83 6.69 2.23
N CYS A 259 11.71 6.13 1.78
CA CYS A 259 10.51 5.93 2.60
C CYS A 259 10.22 4.43 2.83
N SER A 260 9.81 4.04 4.03
CA SER A 260 9.44 2.64 4.37
C SER A 260 10.60 1.66 4.14
N VAL A 261 10.57 0.82 3.09
CA VAL A 261 11.73 0.01 2.68
C VAL A 261 12.92 0.87 2.28
N GLY A 262 12.71 2.00 1.61
CA GLY A 262 13.77 2.98 1.38
C GLY A 262 14.31 3.60 2.66
N GLY A 263 13.44 3.79 3.67
CA GLY A 263 13.86 4.28 4.98
C GLY A 263 14.73 3.27 5.72
N GLN A 264 14.43 1.97 5.59
CA GLN A 264 15.28 0.89 6.09
C GLN A 264 16.62 0.84 5.34
N LEU A 265 16.59 0.99 4.01
CA LEU A 265 17.79 1.02 3.20
C LEU A 265 18.69 2.20 3.59
N ALA A 266 18.14 3.37 3.91
CA ALA A 266 18.92 4.49 4.43
C ALA A 266 19.71 4.12 5.70
N ILE A 267 19.12 3.32 6.59
CA ILE A 267 19.79 2.82 7.81
C ILE A 267 20.88 1.80 7.44
N ASP A 268 20.61 0.88 6.51
CA ASP A 268 21.59 -0.12 6.07
C ASP A 268 22.78 0.54 5.34
N LEU A 269 22.53 1.51 4.46
CA LEU A 269 23.56 2.30 3.80
C LEU A 269 24.40 3.10 4.81
N ALA A 270 23.78 3.68 5.85
CA ALA A 270 24.51 4.34 6.93
C ALA A 270 25.47 3.41 7.67
N ALA A 271 25.08 2.14 7.86
CA ALA A 271 25.87 1.17 8.57
C ALA A 271 27.01 0.56 7.72
N TRP A 272 26.80 0.39 6.41
CA TRP A 272 27.69 -0.44 5.59
C TRP A 272 28.29 0.26 4.37
N LYS A 273 27.75 1.42 3.96
CA LYS A 273 28.11 2.13 2.72
C LYS A 273 28.21 3.65 2.90
N ALA A 274 28.46 4.14 4.12
CA ALA A 274 28.41 5.56 4.46
C ALA A 274 29.33 6.44 3.60
N ASP A 275 30.48 5.93 3.15
CA ASP A 275 31.44 6.70 2.33
C ASP A 275 30.86 7.16 0.99
N HIS A 276 29.83 6.48 0.48
CA HIS A 276 29.17 6.84 -0.79
C HIS A 276 28.17 7.99 -0.65
N PHE A 277 27.87 8.43 0.58
CA PHE A 277 26.83 9.42 0.86
C PHE A 277 27.33 10.48 1.83
N ARG A 278 26.77 11.69 1.74
CA ARG A 278 27.06 12.76 2.72
C ARG A 278 26.01 12.86 3.82
N ALA A 279 24.79 12.41 3.55
CA ALA A 279 23.72 12.30 4.52
C ALA A 279 22.71 11.23 4.07
N LEU A 280 22.02 10.62 5.03
CA LEU A 280 20.99 9.61 4.82
C LEU A 280 19.74 9.97 5.61
N VAL A 281 18.61 10.05 4.92
CA VAL A 281 17.31 10.46 5.47
C VAL A 281 16.35 9.27 5.43
N SER A 282 15.98 8.78 6.61
CA SER A 282 15.02 7.70 6.78
C SER A 282 13.63 8.27 7.03
N LEU A 283 12.70 8.10 6.09
CA LEU A 283 11.30 8.49 6.25
C LEU A 283 10.46 7.26 6.58
N ASN A 284 9.85 7.22 7.77
CA ASN A 284 9.05 6.07 8.22
C ASN A 284 9.79 4.72 8.07
N GLY A 285 11.12 4.73 8.13
CA GLY A 285 11.94 3.54 8.17
C GLY A 285 12.09 3.04 9.60
N TRP A 286 12.32 1.75 9.76
CA TRP A 286 12.47 1.12 11.06
C TRP A 286 13.82 0.42 11.16
N SER A 287 14.50 0.55 12.30
CA SER A 287 15.76 -0.16 12.60
C SER A 287 15.49 -1.60 13.06
N ALA A 288 14.37 -1.82 13.75
CA ALA A 288 13.82 -3.11 14.14
C ALA A 288 12.30 -3.05 14.00
N ALA A 289 11.67 -4.05 13.38
CA ALA A 289 10.22 -4.18 13.42
C ALA A 289 9.82 -5.29 14.39
N SER A 290 8.64 -5.16 14.99
CA SER A 290 8.11 -6.21 15.86
C SER A 290 7.91 -7.51 15.06
N PRO A 291 8.05 -8.69 15.69
CA PRO A 291 7.74 -9.96 15.03
C PRO A 291 6.34 -9.99 14.39
N ALA A 292 5.37 -9.26 14.97
CA ALA A 292 4.02 -9.10 14.44
C ALA A 292 3.94 -8.27 13.14
N MET A 293 4.83 -7.30 12.92
CA MET A 293 4.91 -6.60 11.62
C MET A 293 5.45 -7.50 10.50
N PHE A 294 6.30 -8.48 10.82
CA PHE A 294 6.90 -9.41 9.86
C PHE A 294 6.19 -10.78 9.78
N SER A 295 5.16 -11.03 10.59
CA SER A 295 4.33 -12.23 10.46
C SER A 295 3.38 -12.15 9.26
N ALA A 296 3.22 -10.96 8.66
CA ALA A 296 2.49 -10.79 7.40
C ALA A 296 3.19 -11.58 6.28
N ASN A 297 2.53 -12.63 5.80
CA ASN A 297 3.04 -13.42 4.69
C ASN A 297 2.89 -12.67 3.36
N ASN A 298 3.88 -11.85 3.01
CA ASN A 298 3.90 -11.16 1.72
C ASN A 298 4.05 -12.13 0.53
N ASP A 299 4.38 -13.40 0.76
CA ASP A 299 4.54 -14.38 -0.32
C ASP A 299 3.21 -14.70 -1.01
N ILE A 300 2.08 -14.44 -0.34
CA ILE A 300 0.75 -14.55 -0.95
C ILE A 300 0.64 -13.70 -2.24
N PHE A 301 1.35 -12.58 -2.32
CA PHE A 301 1.34 -11.69 -3.50
C PHE A 301 2.22 -12.18 -4.66
N ARG A 302 2.90 -13.32 -4.50
CA ARG A 302 3.59 -14.04 -5.60
C ARG A 302 2.72 -15.10 -6.25
N ASP A 303 1.67 -15.54 -5.55
CA ASP A 303 0.82 -16.62 -6.03
C ASP A 303 -0.06 -16.12 -7.20
N PRO A 304 -0.01 -16.75 -8.39
CA PRO A 304 -0.78 -16.33 -9.56
C PRO A 304 -2.30 -16.37 -9.33
N ALA A 305 -2.80 -17.17 -8.37
CA ALA A 305 -4.21 -17.21 -8.03
C ALA A 305 -4.69 -15.99 -7.22
N ILE A 306 -3.75 -15.21 -6.66
CA ILE A 306 -4.06 -14.08 -5.79
C ILE A 306 -4.00 -12.78 -6.60
N SER A 307 -5.16 -12.15 -6.74
CA SER A 307 -5.26 -10.87 -7.45
C SER A 307 -4.41 -9.78 -6.79
N THR A 308 -3.74 -8.99 -7.63
CA THR A 308 -2.97 -7.80 -7.22
C THR A 308 -3.85 -6.72 -6.58
N ASN A 309 -5.17 -6.78 -6.78
CA ASN A 309 -6.13 -5.87 -6.14
C ASN A 309 -6.07 -5.93 -4.60
N LEU A 310 -5.67 -7.07 -4.01
CA LEU A 310 -5.55 -7.20 -2.57
C LEU A 310 -4.51 -6.23 -1.99
N TYR A 311 -3.27 -6.29 -2.47
CA TYR A 311 -2.24 -5.38 -1.95
C TYR A 311 -2.51 -3.93 -2.38
N ASN A 312 -3.05 -3.70 -3.58
CA ASN A 312 -3.40 -2.36 -4.05
C ASN A 312 -4.43 -1.69 -3.13
N GLY A 313 -5.47 -2.42 -2.75
CA GLY A 313 -6.46 -1.92 -1.79
C GLY A 313 -5.86 -1.69 -0.41
N ARG A 314 -4.96 -2.57 0.07
CA ARG A 314 -4.24 -2.36 1.34
C ARG A 314 -3.36 -1.10 1.32
N VAL A 315 -2.71 -0.81 0.20
CA VAL A 315 -1.90 0.40 0.01
C VAL A 315 -2.79 1.65 0.00
N PHE A 316 -3.90 1.63 -0.75
CA PHE A 316 -4.88 2.71 -0.72
C PHE A 316 -5.36 2.99 0.71
N SER A 317 -5.66 1.92 1.44
CA SER A 317 -6.08 1.95 2.84
C SER A 317 -5.03 2.53 3.79
N ALA A 318 -3.74 2.29 3.54
CA ALA A 318 -2.64 2.84 4.34
C ALA A 318 -2.43 4.35 4.15
N THR A 319 -3.05 4.97 3.14
CA THR A 319 -3.06 6.43 2.98
C THR A 319 -3.93 7.10 4.05
N SER A 320 -3.66 8.38 4.34
CA SER A 320 -4.46 9.13 5.32
C SER A 320 -5.95 9.14 4.94
N PRO A 321 -6.87 8.83 5.87
CA PRO A 321 -8.31 8.88 5.60
C PRO A 321 -8.80 10.27 5.18
N LEU A 322 -8.10 11.32 5.64
CA LEU A 322 -8.43 12.70 5.35
C LEU A 322 -7.64 13.25 4.15
N GLY A 323 -6.77 12.45 3.52
CA GLY A 323 -6.02 12.88 2.35
C GLY A 323 -6.94 13.15 1.15
N PRO A 324 -6.56 14.05 0.22
CA PRO A 324 -7.34 14.28 -1.00
C PRO A 324 -7.53 12.97 -1.76
N GLU A 325 -8.78 12.63 -2.10
CA GLU A 325 -9.14 11.31 -2.66
C GLU A 325 -8.40 11.02 -3.96
N ASP A 326 -8.23 12.02 -4.83
CA ASP A 326 -7.45 11.91 -6.07
C ASP A 326 -5.98 11.54 -5.81
N ARG A 327 -5.34 12.08 -4.76
CA ARG A 327 -3.96 11.73 -4.36
C ARG A 327 -3.86 10.33 -3.77
N ARG A 328 -4.89 9.88 -3.08
CA ARG A 328 -4.97 8.49 -2.57
C ARG A 328 -5.07 7.51 -3.74
N HIS A 329 -5.89 7.82 -4.75
CA HIS A 329 -5.97 7.04 -5.99
C HIS A 329 -4.70 7.12 -6.84
N GLU A 330 -4.03 8.27 -6.90
CA GLU A 330 -2.71 8.40 -7.56
C GLU A 330 -1.69 7.44 -6.92
N THR A 331 -1.69 7.35 -5.58
CA THR A 331 -0.86 6.37 -4.86
C THR A 331 -1.23 4.95 -5.26
N ALA A 332 -2.51 4.57 -5.17
CA ALA A 332 -2.94 3.21 -5.54
C ALA A 332 -2.63 2.85 -7.01
N PHE A 333 -2.70 3.82 -7.91
CA PHE A 333 -2.39 3.64 -9.33
C PHE A 333 -0.92 3.26 -9.55
N ILE A 334 0.01 3.90 -8.84
CA ILE A 334 1.45 3.58 -8.93
C ILE A 334 1.67 2.10 -8.61
N TYR A 335 1.11 1.62 -7.50
CA TYR A 335 1.26 0.22 -7.08
C TYR A 335 0.58 -0.75 -8.03
N ARG A 336 -0.60 -0.41 -8.55
CA ARG A 336 -1.36 -1.27 -9.47
C ARG A 336 -0.62 -1.57 -10.78
N SER A 337 0.28 -0.67 -11.17
CA SER A 337 1.06 -0.82 -12.40
C SER A 337 2.33 -1.67 -12.24
N ASN A 338 2.61 -2.22 -11.05
CA ASN A 338 3.80 -3.04 -10.83
C ASN A 338 3.58 -4.52 -11.16
N ALA A 339 4.66 -5.15 -11.61
CA ALA A 339 4.66 -6.57 -11.90
C ALA A 339 4.37 -7.41 -10.64
N GLN A 340 3.71 -8.55 -10.84
CA GLN A 340 3.41 -9.48 -9.76
C GLN A 340 4.68 -9.93 -9.04
N GLY A 341 4.62 -10.04 -7.72
CA GLY A 341 5.75 -10.45 -6.88
C GLY A 341 6.77 -9.35 -6.55
N MET A 342 6.77 -8.19 -7.21
CA MET A 342 7.69 -7.07 -6.89
C MET A 342 7.47 -6.56 -5.46
N TYR A 343 6.22 -6.20 -5.12
CA TYR A 343 5.84 -5.79 -3.76
C TYR A 343 6.20 -6.85 -2.71
N ALA A 344 6.13 -8.14 -3.05
CA ALA A 344 6.47 -9.22 -2.14
C ALA A 344 7.98 -9.35 -1.88
N GLY A 345 8.81 -8.90 -2.82
CA GLY A 345 10.28 -8.95 -2.76
C GLY A 345 10.85 -7.93 -1.79
N ASP A 346 10.46 -6.67 -1.93
CA ASP A 346 11.12 -5.55 -1.27
C ASP A 346 11.14 -5.62 0.27
N PRO A 347 10.06 -5.99 0.97
CA PRO A 347 10.05 -6.04 2.43
C PRO A 347 10.88 -7.20 3.02
N ARG A 348 11.31 -8.18 2.21
CA ARG A 348 12.04 -9.37 2.69
C ARG A 348 13.48 -9.09 3.14
N THR A 349 14.07 -7.96 2.73
CA THR A 349 15.46 -7.58 2.99
C THR A 349 15.90 -7.70 4.46
N ARG A 350 14.97 -7.58 5.41
CA ARG A 350 15.24 -7.78 6.86
C ARG A 350 14.52 -8.97 7.51
N ALA A 351 13.45 -9.51 6.92
CA ALA A 351 12.73 -10.67 7.46
C ALA A 351 13.57 -11.96 7.45
N ALA A 352 14.55 -12.05 6.54
CA ALA A 352 15.50 -13.16 6.43
C ALA A 352 16.38 -13.37 7.69
N ARG A 353 16.41 -12.43 8.64
CA ARG A 353 17.05 -12.66 9.95
C ARG A 353 16.32 -13.67 10.84
N SER A 354 15.03 -13.95 10.58
CA SER A 354 14.20 -14.79 11.46
C SER A 354 13.85 -16.17 10.91
N ARG A 355 14.11 -16.45 9.63
CA ARG A 355 13.78 -17.75 9.01
C ARG A 355 14.99 -18.32 8.30
N ARG A 356 15.69 -19.22 8.99
CA ARG A 356 16.72 -20.11 8.44
C ARG A 356 16.15 -21.30 7.65
N THR A 357 14.88 -21.25 7.27
CA THR A 357 14.22 -22.28 6.50
C THR A 357 13.69 -21.69 5.20
N PRO A 358 14.07 -22.24 4.03
CA PRO A 358 13.26 -22.08 2.84
C PRO A 358 11.87 -22.57 3.22
N ALA A 359 10.86 -21.71 3.14
CA ALA A 359 9.49 -22.18 3.12
C ALA A 359 9.38 -23.01 1.84
N HIS A 360 9.62 -24.32 1.96
CA HIS A 360 9.22 -25.28 0.95
C HIS A 360 7.76 -24.99 0.63
N TYR A 361 7.45 -24.85 -0.66
CA TYR A 361 6.11 -24.92 -1.21
C TYR A 361 5.45 -26.20 -0.67
N ARG A 362 4.79 -26.12 0.48
CA ARG A 362 3.88 -27.17 0.98
C ARG A 362 2.49 -26.69 0.64
N GLY A 363 1.83 -27.52 -0.16
CA GLY A 363 0.61 -27.20 -0.86
C GLY A 363 -0.45 -26.58 0.01
N TRP A 364 -1.16 -25.63 -0.60
CA TRP A 364 -2.55 -25.39 -0.31
C TRP A 364 -3.26 -26.75 -0.23
N SER A 365 -3.68 -27.13 0.98
CA SER A 365 -4.59 -28.24 1.16
C SER A 365 -5.87 -27.87 0.42
N ARG A 366 -6.05 -28.42 -0.78
CA ARG A 366 -7.38 -28.60 -1.32
C ARG A 366 -8.07 -29.59 -0.39
N SER A 367 -8.97 -29.08 0.45
CA SER A 367 -9.97 -29.91 1.09
C SER A 367 -11.15 -30.07 0.12
N PRO A 368 -11.82 -31.25 0.15
CA PRO A 368 -12.55 -31.84 -0.97
C PRO A 368 -13.81 -31.09 -1.40
#